data_AF-A0A965SLI8-F1
#
_entry.id   AF-A0A965SLI8-F1
#
_cell.length_a   1.000
_cell.length_b   1.000
_cell.length_c   1.000
_cell.angle_alpha   90.00
_cell.angle_beta   90.00
_cell.angle_gamma   90.00
#
_symmetry.space_group_name_H-M   'P 1'
#
loop_
_entity.id
_entity.type
_entity.pdbx_description
1 polymer ?
#
loop_
_entity_poly.entity_id
_entity_poly.type
_entity_poly.pdbx_seq_one_letter_code
_entity_poly.pdbx_strand_id
1 'polypeptide(L)'
;MTHSQQISIEETGVTRQLSKFIVDSKFDALPSDVVKEASRAIVNCLGCAIGAAQHDTVNFAMAALTPFFGSPQAQIWGRSERADILHAALINGISSHVLDFDDTHFRAVHPSAPVLPAIFALAEWRQFSGKELVHAYVLGVEAEIRIALSVFPEHYDRGWHITGTAGVFGAAAAVGKLLNLNVEQMTWALGIAATQSSGLREMFGTMCKSFHPGHASQGGLAAALMAEKGFTSSPRALEAKRGFGQVMSSRFDPTVISYGLGEQYELSKNMYKPFACGLVVHAVIDACLQLRHQHYFKVQDISSVKATVGPLVLELTGIKQPKTGLEGKFSVYHAMAVAIIYGSAGEAQFSTEVVCHPEVEKLRSLIEVEVDPVFRKLEGYVKVILKDGRDMNCHVSDALGSLAHPMSNEDLENKFRSLTENIFTTNDSNKLLEHCWSITQLDDVGSLMRLTAIK
;
A
#
# COMPACT_ATOMS: atom_id res chain seq x y z
N MET A 1 11.70 -12.44 -38.55
CA MET A 1 12.79 -11.56 -38.05
C MET A 1 14.07 -12.35 -38.17
N THR A 2 15.19 -11.70 -38.52
CA THR A 2 16.50 -12.36 -38.54
C THR A 2 17.01 -12.58 -37.11
N HIS A 3 17.90 -13.54 -36.89
CA HIS A 3 18.52 -13.79 -35.58
C HIS A 3 19.21 -12.54 -35.02
N SER A 4 19.82 -11.72 -35.89
CA SER A 4 20.41 -10.42 -35.55
C SER A 4 19.40 -9.36 -35.10
N GLN A 5 18.21 -9.29 -35.72
CA GLN A 5 17.13 -8.40 -35.27
C GLN A 5 16.58 -8.85 -33.92
N GLN A 6 16.51 -10.16 -33.68
CA GLN A 6 16.04 -10.75 -32.44
C GLN A 6 16.98 -10.44 -31.26
N ILE A 7 18.30 -10.55 -31.47
CA ILE A 7 19.34 -10.14 -30.50
C ILE A 7 19.28 -8.64 -30.20
N SER A 8 19.14 -7.78 -31.22
CA SER A 8 19.07 -6.33 -30.99
C SER A 8 17.84 -5.89 -30.18
N ILE A 9 16.70 -6.56 -30.37
CA ILE A 9 15.45 -6.28 -29.64
C ILE A 9 15.52 -6.87 -28.21
N GLU A 10 16.17 -8.02 -28.03
CA GLU A 10 16.45 -8.58 -26.72
C GLU A 10 17.40 -7.69 -25.91
N GLU A 11 18.35 -7.00 -26.55
CA GLU A 11 19.26 -6.08 -25.86
C GLU A 11 18.62 -4.73 -25.48
N THR A 12 17.59 -4.27 -26.20
CA THR A 12 16.95 -2.95 -26.01
C THR A 12 15.54 -2.98 -25.42
N GLY A 13 14.99 -4.16 -25.09
CA GLY A 13 13.64 -4.29 -24.52
C GLY A 13 13.51 -3.67 -23.13
N VAL A 14 12.33 -3.11 -22.80
CA VAL A 14 12.12 -2.43 -21.51
C VAL A 14 12.21 -3.36 -20.30
N THR A 15 11.89 -4.66 -20.48
CA THR A 15 12.16 -5.66 -19.44
C THR A 15 13.66 -5.68 -19.09
N ARG A 16 14.54 -5.81 -20.09
CA ARG A 16 15.99 -5.87 -19.87
C ARG A 16 16.59 -4.55 -19.42
N GLN A 17 16.07 -3.41 -19.90
CA GLN A 17 16.49 -2.08 -19.44
C GLN A 17 16.24 -1.91 -17.93
N LEU A 18 15.03 -2.27 -17.47
CA LEU A 18 14.70 -2.24 -16.05
C LEU A 18 15.58 -3.21 -15.25
N SER A 19 15.77 -4.44 -15.73
CA SER A 19 16.64 -5.42 -15.08
C SER A 19 18.08 -4.92 -14.94
N LYS A 20 18.64 -4.32 -16.00
CA LYS A 20 19.99 -3.75 -15.98
C LYS A 20 20.10 -2.62 -14.97
N PHE A 21 19.12 -1.72 -14.93
CA PHE A 21 19.09 -0.63 -13.94
C PHE A 21 19.08 -1.17 -12.51
N ILE A 22 18.22 -2.14 -12.19
CA ILE A 22 18.13 -2.72 -10.84
C ILE A 22 19.48 -3.34 -10.43
N VAL A 23 20.08 -4.12 -11.31
CA VAL A 23 21.36 -4.80 -11.06
C VAL A 23 22.50 -3.80 -10.87
N ASP A 24 22.64 -2.84 -11.79
CA ASP A 24 23.76 -1.89 -11.81
C ASP A 24 23.63 -0.76 -10.77
N SER A 25 22.42 -0.52 -10.24
CA SER A 25 22.17 0.51 -9.23
C SER A 25 23.01 0.30 -7.98
N LYS A 26 23.42 1.41 -7.33
CA LYS A 26 24.24 1.45 -6.11
C LYS A 26 23.54 2.27 -5.04
N PHE A 27 23.60 1.82 -3.79
CA PHE A 27 22.97 2.52 -2.66
C PHE A 27 23.48 3.97 -2.52
N ASP A 28 24.80 4.18 -2.65
CA ASP A 28 25.40 5.50 -2.50
C ASP A 28 25.01 6.50 -3.60
N ALA A 29 24.38 6.03 -4.69
CA ALA A 29 23.83 6.88 -5.74
C ALA A 29 22.39 7.33 -5.47
N LEU A 30 21.73 6.78 -4.44
CA LEU A 30 20.36 7.16 -4.10
C LEU A 30 20.34 8.59 -3.51
N PRO A 31 19.41 9.45 -3.97
CA PRO A 31 19.17 10.73 -3.34
C PRO A 31 18.79 10.58 -1.85
N SER A 32 19.27 11.49 -1.01
CA SER A 32 19.06 11.40 0.44
C SER A 32 17.59 11.50 0.86
N ASP A 33 16.76 12.20 0.09
CA ASP A 33 15.31 12.30 0.28
C ASP A 33 14.61 10.98 -0.01
N VAL A 34 15.03 10.24 -1.05
CA VAL A 34 14.53 8.90 -1.37
C VAL A 34 14.83 7.92 -0.23
N VAL A 35 16.04 7.98 0.34
CA VAL A 35 16.42 7.14 1.50
C VAL A 35 15.58 7.48 2.73
N LYS A 36 15.29 8.76 2.98
CA LYS A 36 14.41 9.19 4.09
C LYS A 36 12.98 8.72 3.89
N GLU A 37 12.46 8.80 2.68
CA GLU A 37 11.11 8.36 2.34
C GLU A 37 10.98 6.83 2.48
N ALA A 38 12.04 6.07 2.21
CA ALA A 38 12.07 4.65 2.50
C ALA A 38 11.86 4.34 4.00
N SER A 39 12.55 5.06 4.89
CA SER A 39 12.34 4.91 6.33
C SER A 39 10.90 5.27 6.75
N ARG A 40 10.33 6.35 6.20
CA ARG A 40 8.94 6.75 6.44
C ARG A 40 7.95 5.65 6.03
N ALA A 41 8.21 5.01 4.88
CA ALA A 41 7.36 3.94 4.36
C ALA A 41 7.43 2.67 5.21
N ILE A 42 8.62 2.34 5.69
CA ILE A 42 8.85 1.19 6.58
C ILE A 42 8.13 1.39 7.93
N VAL A 43 8.25 2.58 8.54
CA VAL A 43 7.50 2.94 9.75
C VAL A 43 6.01 2.75 9.52
N ASN A 44 5.46 3.35 8.46
CA ASN A 44 4.04 3.28 8.16
C ASN A 44 3.56 1.83 7.92
N CYS A 45 4.27 1.06 7.08
CA CYS A 45 3.88 -0.30 6.72
C CYS A 45 3.92 -1.25 7.92
N LEU A 46 4.98 -1.19 8.74
CA LEU A 46 5.08 -2.05 9.93
C LEU A 46 4.02 -1.69 10.96
N GLY A 47 3.74 -0.39 11.17
CA GLY A 47 2.66 0.04 12.05
C GLY A 47 1.30 -0.53 11.62
N CYS A 48 0.97 -0.42 10.33
CA CYS A 48 -0.26 -0.99 9.77
C CYS A 48 -0.32 -2.51 9.92
N ALA A 49 0.76 -3.20 9.57
CA ALA A 49 0.77 -4.66 9.59
C ALA A 49 0.69 -5.24 11.00
N ILE A 50 1.36 -4.62 11.98
CA ILE A 50 1.34 -5.06 13.37
C ILE A 50 0.00 -4.75 14.01
N GLY A 51 -0.55 -3.55 13.79
CA GLY A 51 -1.87 -3.18 14.30
C GLY A 51 -3.00 -4.05 13.73
N ALA A 52 -2.78 -4.64 12.56
CA ALA A 52 -3.71 -5.57 11.92
C ALA A 52 -3.48 -7.06 12.25
N ALA A 53 -2.44 -7.40 13.01
CA ALA A 53 -1.95 -8.77 13.16
C ALA A 53 -3.00 -9.75 13.71
N GLN A 54 -3.98 -9.25 14.48
CA GLN A 54 -5.08 -10.03 15.07
C GLN A 54 -6.42 -9.83 14.36
N HIS A 55 -6.45 -9.14 13.21
CA HIS A 55 -7.67 -8.94 12.42
C HIS A 55 -8.20 -10.28 11.89
N ASP A 56 -9.52 -10.45 11.82
CA ASP A 56 -10.16 -11.71 11.41
C ASP A 56 -9.67 -12.23 10.05
N THR A 57 -9.44 -11.33 9.09
CA THR A 57 -8.81 -11.68 7.80
C THR A 57 -7.47 -12.38 7.94
N VAL A 58 -6.61 -11.90 8.84
CA VAL A 58 -5.30 -12.49 9.11
C VAL A 58 -5.49 -13.82 9.83
N ASN A 59 -6.37 -13.88 10.83
CA ASN A 59 -6.68 -15.10 11.57
C ASN A 59 -7.22 -16.22 10.66
N PHE A 60 -8.12 -15.91 9.74
CA PHE A 60 -8.66 -16.88 8.79
C PHE A 60 -7.60 -17.36 7.80
N ALA A 61 -6.76 -16.46 7.28
CA ALA A 61 -5.65 -16.85 6.41
C ALA A 61 -4.64 -17.74 7.14
N MET A 62 -4.27 -17.38 8.38
CA MET A 62 -3.40 -18.18 9.24
C MET A 62 -4.00 -19.56 9.49
N ALA A 63 -5.25 -19.65 9.93
CA ALA A 63 -5.92 -20.92 10.23
C ALA A 63 -6.00 -21.83 8.99
N ALA A 64 -6.26 -21.27 7.82
CA ALA A 64 -6.36 -22.03 6.57
C ALA A 64 -5.00 -22.54 6.07
N LEU A 65 -3.93 -21.76 6.25
CA LEU A 65 -2.63 -22.02 5.62
C LEU A 65 -1.59 -22.65 6.55
N THR A 66 -1.76 -22.54 7.88
CA THR A 66 -0.83 -23.14 8.86
C THR A 66 -0.52 -24.62 8.61
N PRO A 67 -1.47 -25.48 8.18
CA PRO A 67 -1.18 -26.88 7.86
C PRO A 67 -0.16 -27.07 6.72
N PHE A 68 0.10 -26.04 5.91
CA PHE A 68 1.02 -26.06 4.77
C PHE A 68 2.30 -25.25 5.01
N PHE A 69 2.47 -24.68 6.20
CA PHE A 69 3.70 -23.95 6.53
C PHE A 69 4.89 -24.90 6.57
N GLY A 70 6.01 -24.45 6.01
CA GLY A 70 7.29 -25.10 6.08
C GLY A 70 8.05 -24.76 7.37
N SER A 71 9.38 -24.81 7.30
CA SER A 71 10.24 -24.48 8.44
C SER A 71 10.06 -23.03 8.90
N PRO A 72 10.05 -22.73 10.22
CA PRO A 72 9.84 -21.39 10.75
C PRO A 72 11.08 -20.51 10.53
N GLN A 73 11.14 -19.84 9.38
CA GLN A 73 12.27 -19.03 8.92
C GLN A 73 12.07 -17.53 9.14
N ALA A 74 10.81 -17.07 9.13
CA ALA A 74 10.46 -15.66 9.25
C ALA A 74 9.29 -15.43 10.22
N GLN A 75 9.30 -14.26 10.86
CA GLN A 75 8.29 -13.81 11.82
C GLN A 75 7.00 -13.40 11.12
N ILE A 76 5.86 -13.81 11.68
CA ILE A 76 4.57 -13.17 11.38
C ILE A 76 4.46 -11.96 12.30
N TRP A 77 4.37 -10.75 11.72
CA TRP A 77 4.52 -9.51 12.48
C TRP A 77 3.35 -9.29 13.43
N GLY A 78 3.64 -8.90 14.68
CA GLY A 78 2.62 -8.72 15.74
C GLY A 78 2.03 -10.02 16.27
N ARG A 79 2.68 -11.15 16.01
CA ARG A 79 2.23 -12.51 16.36
C ARG A 79 3.36 -13.34 16.98
N SER A 80 3.05 -14.44 17.65
CA SER A 80 4.06 -15.35 18.21
C SER A 80 4.48 -16.42 17.20
N GLU A 81 3.63 -16.70 16.22
CA GLU A 81 3.86 -17.67 15.16
C GLU A 81 4.96 -17.24 14.17
N ARG A 82 5.64 -18.24 13.61
CA ARG A 82 6.63 -18.09 12.53
C ARG A 82 6.26 -19.04 11.39
N ALA A 83 6.67 -18.70 10.17
CA ALA A 83 6.41 -19.52 8.98
C ALA A 83 7.65 -19.62 8.10
N ASP A 84 7.61 -20.43 7.05
CA ASP A 84 8.58 -20.30 5.96
C ASP A 84 8.44 -18.92 5.28
N ILE A 85 9.48 -18.51 4.57
CA ILE A 85 9.54 -17.16 4.00
C ILE A 85 8.41 -16.85 3.01
N LEU A 86 7.86 -17.86 2.30
CA LEU A 86 6.80 -17.64 1.32
C LEU A 86 5.46 -17.39 2.00
N HIS A 87 5.15 -18.16 3.04
CA HIS A 87 3.93 -17.93 3.81
C HIS A 87 4.03 -16.69 4.71
N ALA A 88 5.21 -16.40 5.28
CA ALA A 88 5.41 -15.16 6.03
C ALA A 88 5.21 -13.92 5.14
N ALA A 89 5.78 -13.92 3.93
CA ALA A 89 5.59 -12.86 2.94
C ALA A 89 4.11 -12.66 2.57
N LEU A 90 3.34 -13.74 2.41
CA LEU A 90 1.90 -13.71 2.14
C LEU A 90 1.11 -13.09 3.30
N ILE A 91 1.27 -13.63 4.51
CA ILE A 91 0.48 -13.21 5.67
C ILE A 91 0.82 -11.78 6.09
N ASN A 92 2.10 -11.41 6.11
CA ASN A 92 2.52 -10.06 6.45
C ASN A 92 2.05 -9.04 5.39
N GLY A 93 1.98 -9.42 4.10
CA GLY A 93 1.38 -8.57 3.06
C GLY A 93 -0.13 -8.41 3.18
N ILE A 94 -0.86 -9.47 3.58
CA ILE A 94 -2.29 -9.37 3.94
C ILE A 94 -2.46 -8.41 5.12
N SER A 95 -1.68 -8.59 6.18
CA SER A 95 -1.74 -7.76 7.39
C SER A 95 -1.43 -6.30 7.09
N SER A 96 -0.43 -6.04 6.25
CA SER A 96 -0.03 -4.67 5.86
C SER A 96 -1.16 -3.88 5.19
N HIS A 97 -2.07 -4.57 4.48
CA HIS A 97 -3.07 -3.91 3.63
C HIS A 97 -4.50 -3.94 4.19
N VAL A 98 -4.81 -4.82 5.14
CA VAL A 98 -6.21 -5.08 5.53
C VAL A 98 -6.92 -3.89 6.18
N LEU A 99 -6.19 -2.99 6.82
CA LEU A 99 -6.77 -1.77 7.38
C LEU A 99 -7.04 -0.70 6.31
N ASP A 100 -6.66 -0.93 5.06
CA ASP A 100 -6.64 0.08 3.99
C ASP A 100 -5.93 1.37 4.43
N PHE A 101 -4.92 1.25 5.29
CA PHE A 101 -4.28 2.37 5.98
C PHE A 101 -2.80 2.53 5.61
N ASP A 102 -2.30 1.63 4.77
CA ASP A 102 -0.97 1.64 4.18
C ASP A 102 -0.79 2.81 3.21
N ASP A 103 0.44 2.97 2.75
CA ASP A 103 0.83 4.04 1.85
C ASP A 103 0.20 3.88 0.46
N THR A 104 0.21 4.97 -0.30
CA THR A 104 -0.34 4.95 -1.65
C THR A 104 0.38 5.94 -2.55
N HIS A 105 0.67 5.51 -3.76
CA HIS A 105 1.09 6.39 -4.84
C HIS A 105 -0.14 7.01 -5.52
N PHE A 106 0.00 8.22 -6.10
CA PHE A 106 -1.11 9.02 -6.67
C PHE A 106 -2.10 8.22 -7.55
N ARG A 107 -1.62 7.19 -8.25
CA ARG A 107 -2.40 6.31 -9.13
C ARG A 107 -2.97 5.06 -8.47
N ALA A 108 -3.23 5.11 -7.16
CA ALA A 108 -3.86 4.04 -6.37
C ALA A 108 -3.07 2.71 -6.37
N VAL A 109 -1.75 2.81 -6.47
CA VAL A 109 -0.82 1.70 -6.21
C VAL A 109 -0.44 1.77 -4.74
N HIS A 110 -0.44 0.65 -4.03
CA HIS A 110 0.04 0.55 -2.65
C HIS A 110 1.41 -0.15 -2.65
N PRO A 111 2.52 0.61 -2.65
CA PRO A 111 3.82 0.04 -3.01
C PRO A 111 4.50 -0.73 -1.87
N SER A 112 4.27 -0.36 -0.61
CA SER A 112 4.98 -1.01 0.50
C SER A 112 4.48 -2.42 0.81
N ALA A 113 3.15 -2.61 0.78
CA ALA A 113 2.51 -3.87 1.16
C ALA A 113 2.95 -5.11 0.36
N PRO A 114 3.23 -5.04 -0.96
CA PRO A 114 3.80 -6.17 -1.70
C PRO A 114 5.32 -6.31 -1.52
N VAL A 115 6.08 -5.22 -1.39
CA VAL A 115 7.56 -5.27 -1.42
C VAL A 115 8.16 -5.59 -0.06
N LEU A 116 7.77 -4.88 1.00
CA LEU A 116 8.40 -4.99 2.32
C LEU A 116 8.28 -6.39 2.93
N PRO A 117 7.10 -7.06 2.93
CA PRO A 117 6.99 -8.39 3.50
C PRO A 117 7.89 -9.42 2.81
N ALA A 118 8.07 -9.32 1.49
CA ALA A 118 8.92 -10.22 0.73
C ALA A 118 10.41 -10.08 1.13
N ILE A 119 10.93 -8.85 1.17
CA ILE A 119 12.34 -8.62 1.47
C ILE A 119 12.68 -8.82 2.94
N PHE A 120 11.77 -8.49 3.87
CA PHE A 120 11.98 -8.76 5.29
C PHE A 120 11.94 -10.25 5.61
N ALA A 121 11.03 -11.02 4.99
CA ALA A 121 10.99 -12.47 5.14
C ALA A 121 12.29 -13.12 4.64
N LEU A 122 12.80 -12.70 3.46
CA LEU A 122 14.11 -13.14 2.97
C LEU A 122 15.23 -12.71 3.93
N ALA A 123 15.17 -11.49 4.47
CA ALA A 123 16.25 -10.96 5.29
C ALA A 123 16.36 -11.59 6.67
N GLU A 124 15.25 -12.01 7.28
CA GLU A 124 15.30 -12.81 8.50
C GLU A 124 15.91 -14.19 8.26
N TRP A 125 15.77 -14.73 7.04
CA TRP A 125 16.34 -16.01 6.66
C TRP A 125 17.83 -15.95 6.24
N ARG A 126 18.25 -14.92 5.50
CA ARG A 126 19.61 -14.83 4.90
C ARG A 126 20.49 -13.68 5.39
N GLN A 127 20.07 -12.92 6.41
CA GLN A 127 20.79 -11.81 7.04
C GLN A 127 21.29 -10.74 6.05
N PHE A 128 20.66 -9.56 6.05
CA PHE A 128 21.12 -8.39 5.29
C PHE A 128 21.22 -7.16 6.17
N SER A 129 22.08 -6.23 5.77
CA SER A 129 22.17 -4.92 6.39
C SER A 129 20.98 -4.02 6.04
N GLY A 130 20.80 -2.98 6.84
CA GLY A 130 19.81 -1.93 6.62
C GLY A 130 19.94 -1.23 5.28
N LYS A 131 21.17 -0.96 4.85
CA LYS A 131 21.45 -0.31 3.56
C LYS A 131 21.02 -1.20 2.39
N GLU A 132 21.33 -2.49 2.45
CA GLU A 132 20.93 -3.45 1.42
C GLU A 132 19.40 -3.56 1.33
N LEU A 133 18.71 -3.66 2.48
CA LEU A 133 17.26 -3.72 2.53
C LEU A 133 16.62 -2.44 1.96
N VAL A 134 17.06 -1.26 2.40
CA VAL A 134 16.52 0.02 1.90
C VAL A 134 16.80 0.17 0.41
N HIS A 135 17.98 -0.21 -0.07
CA HIS A 135 18.30 -0.18 -1.50
C HIS A 135 17.36 -1.06 -2.32
N ALA A 136 17.16 -2.30 -1.88
CA ALA A 136 16.28 -3.26 -2.52
C ALA A 136 14.82 -2.75 -2.51
N TYR A 137 14.37 -2.21 -1.39
CA TYR A 137 13.03 -1.63 -1.27
C TYR A 137 12.79 -0.51 -2.28
N VAL A 138 13.71 0.48 -2.34
CA VAL A 138 13.62 1.60 -3.31
C VAL A 138 13.51 1.09 -4.74
N LEU A 139 14.32 0.09 -5.13
CA LEU A 139 14.29 -0.47 -6.48
C LEU A 139 13.03 -1.30 -6.75
N GLY A 140 12.48 -1.98 -5.74
CA GLY A 140 11.20 -2.68 -5.84
C GLY A 140 10.04 -1.72 -6.11
N VAL A 141 9.94 -0.65 -5.31
CA VAL A 141 8.93 0.40 -5.48
C VAL A 141 9.05 1.07 -6.84
N GLU A 142 10.29 1.32 -7.28
CA GLU A 142 10.54 1.89 -8.59
C GLU A 142 10.02 0.99 -9.73
N ALA A 143 10.31 -0.31 -9.65
CA ALA A 143 9.88 -1.28 -10.64
C ALA A 143 8.36 -1.42 -10.71
N GLU A 144 7.69 -1.63 -9.57
CA GLU A 144 6.23 -1.83 -9.57
C GLU A 144 5.48 -0.57 -10.00
N ILE A 145 5.88 0.62 -9.55
CA ILE A 145 5.13 1.84 -9.87
C ILE A 145 5.29 2.13 -11.35
N ARG A 146 6.49 2.04 -11.91
CA ARG A 146 6.68 2.30 -13.34
C ARG A 146 5.94 1.30 -14.22
N ILE A 147 5.91 0.02 -13.84
CA ILE A 147 5.12 -1.00 -14.54
C ILE A 147 3.63 -0.68 -14.42
N ALA A 148 3.14 -0.31 -13.24
CA ALA A 148 1.76 0.13 -13.05
C ALA A 148 1.41 1.35 -13.93
N LEU A 149 2.26 2.37 -13.95
CA LEU A 149 2.05 3.60 -14.72
C LEU A 149 2.03 3.34 -16.22
N SER A 150 2.79 2.34 -16.71
CA SER A 150 2.83 1.97 -18.14
C SER A 150 1.49 1.48 -18.68
N VAL A 151 0.59 0.98 -17.82
CA VAL A 151 -0.71 0.41 -18.22
C VAL A 151 -1.93 1.20 -17.72
N PHE A 152 -1.72 2.28 -16.95
CA PHE A 152 -2.76 3.11 -16.38
C PHE A 152 -3.26 4.21 -17.36
N PRO A 153 -4.56 4.61 -17.37
CA PRO A 153 -5.64 4.13 -16.49
C PRO A 153 -6.35 2.86 -16.96
N GLU A 154 -6.22 2.46 -18.22
CA GLU A 154 -7.09 1.47 -18.87
C GLU A 154 -7.03 0.10 -18.19
N HIS A 155 -5.87 -0.30 -17.64
CA HIS A 155 -5.75 -1.49 -16.81
C HIS A 155 -6.64 -1.44 -15.56
N TYR A 156 -6.62 -0.32 -14.86
CA TYR A 156 -7.40 -0.10 -13.64
C TYR A 156 -8.90 0.02 -13.96
N ASP A 157 -9.24 0.77 -15.00
CA ASP A 157 -10.63 0.99 -15.43
C ASP A 157 -11.28 -0.30 -15.93
N ARG A 158 -10.50 -1.22 -16.52
CA ARG A 158 -10.96 -2.54 -16.92
C ARG A 158 -11.37 -3.43 -15.74
N GLY A 159 -10.89 -3.13 -14.53
CA GLY A 159 -11.23 -3.87 -13.32
C GLY A 159 -10.05 -4.58 -12.63
N TRP A 160 -8.81 -4.34 -13.05
CA TRP A 160 -7.64 -4.92 -12.36
C TRP A 160 -7.28 -4.11 -11.11
N HIS A 161 -6.97 -4.81 -10.02
CA HIS A 161 -6.38 -4.19 -8.85
C HIS A 161 -4.88 -4.05 -9.04
N ILE A 162 -4.47 -2.84 -9.46
CA ILE A 162 -3.10 -2.55 -9.88
C ILE A 162 -2.02 -2.87 -8.84
N THR A 163 -2.35 -2.77 -7.54
CA THR A 163 -1.46 -3.17 -6.44
C THR A 163 -1.06 -4.64 -6.52
N GLY A 164 -2.01 -5.54 -6.82
CA GLY A 164 -1.71 -6.97 -6.94
C GLY A 164 -0.98 -7.30 -8.23
N THR A 165 -1.44 -6.74 -9.36
CA THR A 165 -0.87 -7.04 -10.67
C THR A 165 0.52 -6.44 -10.89
N ALA A 166 0.78 -5.25 -10.35
CA ALA A 166 2.10 -4.61 -10.44
C ALA A 166 3.03 -4.96 -9.27
N GLY A 167 2.50 -5.17 -8.07
CA GLY A 167 3.30 -5.40 -6.87
C GLY A 167 4.17 -6.65 -6.90
N VAL A 168 3.75 -7.67 -7.68
CA VAL A 168 4.53 -8.90 -7.85
C VAL A 168 5.89 -8.63 -8.51
N PHE A 169 5.96 -7.61 -9.38
CA PHE A 169 7.21 -7.19 -10.02
C PHE A 169 8.11 -6.44 -9.05
N GLY A 170 7.53 -5.59 -8.18
CA GLY A 170 8.30 -4.87 -7.16
C GLY A 170 8.93 -5.83 -6.15
N ALA A 171 8.15 -6.80 -5.66
CA ALA A 171 8.66 -7.86 -4.79
C ALA A 171 9.77 -8.68 -5.47
N ALA A 172 9.60 -9.08 -6.74
CA ALA A 172 10.62 -9.81 -7.49
C ALA A 172 11.90 -8.98 -7.71
N ALA A 173 11.77 -7.70 -8.06
CA ALA A 173 12.90 -6.79 -8.27
C ALA A 173 13.70 -6.58 -6.97
N ALA A 174 13.01 -6.32 -5.86
CA ALA A 174 13.65 -6.08 -4.56
C ALA A 174 14.36 -7.33 -4.04
N VAL A 175 13.66 -8.48 -4.06
CA VAL A 175 14.24 -9.77 -3.66
C VAL A 175 15.41 -10.14 -4.58
N GLY A 176 15.27 -9.95 -5.89
CA GLY A 176 16.34 -10.20 -6.85
C GLY A 176 17.58 -9.32 -6.61
N LYS A 177 17.40 -8.08 -6.14
CA LYS A 177 18.50 -7.21 -5.73
C LYS A 177 19.24 -7.79 -4.53
N LEU A 178 18.52 -8.21 -3.48
CA LEU A 178 19.13 -8.83 -2.30
C LEU A 178 19.86 -10.14 -2.62
N LEU A 179 19.32 -10.93 -3.56
CA LEU A 179 19.96 -12.18 -4.01
C LEU A 179 21.16 -11.94 -4.94
N ASN A 180 21.51 -10.68 -5.26
CA ASN A 180 22.56 -10.33 -6.21
C ASN A 180 22.39 -11.02 -7.57
N LEU A 181 21.15 -11.12 -8.06
CA LEU A 181 20.87 -11.67 -9.38
C LEU A 181 21.60 -10.88 -10.46
N ASN A 182 22.15 -11.58 -11.46
CA ASN A 182 22.66 -10.91 -12.65
C ASN A 182 21.50 -10.41 -13.55
N VAL A 183 21.82 -9.66 -14.61
CA VAL A 183 20.81 -9.06 -15.50
C VAL A 183 19.88 -10.11 -16.14
N GLU A 184 20.42 -11.26 -16.53
CA GLU A 184 19.63 -12.34 -17.13
C GLU A 184 18.67 -12.96 -16.11
N GLN A 185 19.15 -13.28 -14.91
CA GLN A 185 18.33 -13.80 -13.83
C GLN A 185 17.27 -12.79 -13.39
N MET A 186 17.61 -11.50 -13.29
CA MET A 186 16.63 -10.46 -12.99
C MET A 186 15.56 -10.34 -14.09
N THR A 187 15.95 -10.49 -15.36
CA THR A 187 15.02 -10.53 -16.49
C THR A 187 14.05 -11.71 -16.35
N TRP A 188 14.56 -12.90 -15.98
CA TRP A 188 13.72 -14.06 -15.72
C TRP A 188 12.84 -13.88 -14.50
N ALA A 189 13.34 -13.29 -13.41
CA ALA A 189 12.55 -13.01 -12.20
C ALA A 189 11.32 -12.13 -12.53
N LEU A 190 11.51 -11.05 -13.29
CA LEU A 190 10.40 -10.22 -13.77
C LEU A 190 9.45 -11.01 -14.68
N GLY A 191 9.97 -11.89 -15.53
CA GLY A 191 9.13 -12.74 -16.38
C GLY A 191 8.32 -13.80 -15.62
N ILE A 192 8.88 -14.38 -14.56
CA ILE A 192 8.18 -15.33 -13.67
C ILE A 192 7.16 -14.58 -12.80
N ALA A 193 7.46 -13.35 -12.38
CA ALA A 193 6.48 -12.48 -11.72
C ALA A 193 5.29 -12.17 -12.66
N ALA A 194 5.54 -11.92 -13.95
CA ALA A 194 4.49 -11.62 -14.93
C ALA A 194 3.42 -12.72 -15.03
N THR A 195 3.79 -14.00 -14.91
CA THR A 195 2.82 -15.11 -14.97
C THR A 195 2.01 -15.28 -13.67
N GLN A 196 2.35 -14.55 -12.61
CA GLN A 196 1.67 -14.58 -11.31
C GLN A 196 0.88 -13.27 -11.04
N SER A 197 1.00 -12.27 -11.92
CA SER A 197 0.28 -11.00 -11.82
C SER A 197 -1.24 -11.20 -11.83
N SER A 198 -1.90 -10.88 -10.72
CA SER A 198 -3.35 -11.06 -10.55
C SER A 198 -3.96 -10.06 -9.56
N GLY A 199 -5.29 -9.92 -9.60
CA GLY A 199 -6.08 -9.16 -8.63
C GLY A 199 -7.24 -8.40 -9.26
N LEU A 200 -8.46 -8.53 -8.71
CA LEU A 200 -9.68 -7.97 -9.29
C LEU A 200 -10.28 -6.88 -8.39
N ARG A 201 -10.70 -5.75 -8.95
CA ARG A 201 -11.34 -4.64 -8.23
C ARG A 201 -12.68 -5.02 -7.61
N GLU A 202 -13.39 -5.99 -8.19
CA GLU A 202 -14.66 -6.50 -7.66
C GLU A 202 -14.54 -6.99 -6.20
N MET A 203 -13.34 -7.34 -5.75
CA MET A 203 -13.10 -7.84 -4.39
C MET A 203 -13.00 -6.72 -3.33
N PHE A 204 -13.12 -5.44 -3.70
CA PHE A 204 -13.05 -4.33 -2.76
C PHE A 204 -14.20 -4.39 -1.74
N GLY A 205 -13.94 -3.99 -0.49
CA GLY A 205 -14.89 -4.20 0.63
C GLY A 205 -14.87 -5.61 1.23
N THR A 206 -14.11 -6.55 0.65
CA THR A 206 -13.93 -7.91 1.19
C THR A 206 -12.50 -8.17 1.64
N MET A 207 -12.28 -9.27 2.34
CA MET A 207 -10.94 -9.74 2.76
C MET A 207 -9.99 -9.98 1.58
N CYS A 208 -10.51 -10.30 0.39
CA CYS A 208 -9.71 -10.59 -0.81
C CYS A 208 -8.96 -9.36 -1.33
N LYS A 209 -9.37 -8.12 -0.98
CA LYS A 209 -8.57 -6.93 -1.34
C LYS A 209 -7.15 -7.03 -0.77
N SER A 210 -7.03 -7.48 0.48
CA SER A 210 -5.77 -7.68 1.22
C SER A 210 -4.97 -8.87 0.73
N PHE A 211 -5.64 -9.88 0.18
CA PHE A 211 -4.97 -11.01 -0.45
C PHE A 211 -4.10 -10.58 -1.64
N HIS A 212 -4.50 -9.54 -2.39
CA HIS A 212 -3.76 -9.10 -3.59
C HIS A 212 -2.29 -8.72 -3.31
N PRO A 213 -1.95 -7.76 -2.43
CA PRO A 213 -0.54 -7.46 -2.12
C PRO A 213 0.16 -8.60 -1.38
N GLY A 214 -0.53 -9.38 -0.55
CA GLY A 214 0.05 -10.57 0.08
C GLY A 214 0.49 -11.61 -0.96
N HIS A 215 -0.36 -11.92 -1.92
CA HIS A 215 -0.04 -12.85 -3.00
C HIS A 215 1.05 -12.30 -3.92
N ALA A 216 1.03 -11.00 -4.21
CA ALA A 216 2.10 -10.34 -4.95
C ALA A 216 3.46 -10.45 -4.24
N SER A 217 3.49 -10.23 -2.93
CA SER A 217 4.68 -10.41 -2.08
C SER A 217 5.24 -11.83 -2.16
N GLN A 218 4.38 -12.84 -1.92
CA GLN A 218 4.76 -14.25 -2.02
C GLN A 218 5.24 -14.64 -3.42
N GLY A 219 4.49 -14.24 -4.46
CA GLY A 219 4.77 -14.59 -5.85
C GLY A 219 6.05 -13.95 -6.38
N GLY A 220 6.34 -12.71 -6.00
CA GLY A 220 7.58 -12.01 -6.35
C GLY A 220 8.80 -12.61 -5.66
N LEU A 221 8.68 -12.94 -4.37
CA LEU A 221 9.72 -13.67 -3.64
C LEU A 221 10.03 -15.03 -4.30
N ALA A 222 8.99 -15.81 -4.61
CA ALA A 222 9.14 -17.09 -5.30
C ALA A 222 9.78 -16.92 -6.69
N ALA A 223 9.39 -15.88 -7.45
CA ALA A 223 9.92 -15.59 -8.78
C ALA A 223 11.44 -15.37 -8.77
N ALA A 224 11.93 -14.53 -7.84
CA ALA A 224 13.36 -14.27 -7.71
C ALA A 224 14.14 -15.49 -7.22
N LEU A 225 13.60 -16.28 -6.29
CA LEU A 225 14.22 -17.54 -5.84
C LEU A 225 14.31 -18.58 -6.97
N MET A 226 13.28 -18.70 -7.80
CA MET A 226 13.30 -19.59 -8.97
C MET A 226 14.33 -19.13 -10.00
N ALA A 227 14.40 -17.82 -10.29
CA ALA A 227 15.39 -17.26 -11.19
C ALA A 227 16.83 -17.41 -10.68
N GLU A 228 17.06 -17.29 -9.37
CA GLU A 228 18.35 -17.59 -8.71
C GLU A 228 18.85 -19.00 -9.09
N LYS A 229 17.94 -19.96 -9.21
CA LYS A 229 18.23 -21.37 -9.54
C LYS A 229 18.18 -21.68 -11.05
N GLY A 230 18.08 -20.67 -11.90
CA GLY A 230 18.08 -20.85 -13.36
C GLY A 230 16.74 -21.27 -13.94
N PHE A 231 15.63 -21.11 -13.21
CA PHE A 231 14.31 -21.20 -13.83
C PHE A 231 14.15 -20.05 -14.82
N THR A 232 14.03 -20.38 -16.11
CA THR A 232 14.05 -19.39 -17.20
C THR A 232 12.66 -18.78 -17.45
N SER A 233 12.62 -17.62 -18.09
CA SER A 233 11.38 -17.00 -18.58
C SER A 233 11.64 -16.16 -19.84
N SER A 234 10.58 -15.58 -20.40
CA SER A 234 10.66 -14.71 -21.58
C SER A 234 11.55 -13.49 -21.29
N PRO A 235 12.52 -13.15 -22.16
CA PRO A 235 13.36 -11.96 -21.99
C PRO A 235 12.60 -10.63 -22.20
N ARG A 236 11.33 -10.71 -22.60
CA ARG A 236 10.49 -9.56 -22.97
C ARG A 236 9.08 -9.64 -22.37
N ALA A 237 8.99 -10.15 -21.14
CA ALA A 237 7.72 -10.46 -20.51
C ALA A 237 6.78 -9.24 -20.37
N LEU A 238 7.33 -8.02 -20.25
CA LEU A 238 6.52 -6.80 -20.12
C LEU A 238 5.99 -6.34 -21.48
N GLU A 239 6.85 -6.28 -22.50
CA GLU A 239 6.57 -5.60 -23.78
C GLU A 239 6.24 -6.50 -24.97
N ALA A 240 6.38 -7.82 -24.85
CA ALA A 240 6.06 -8.72 -25.95
C ALA A 240 4.59 -8.57 -26.39
N LYS A 241 4.29 -8.96 -27.64
CA LYS A 241 2.93 -8.94 -28.21
C LYS A 241 1.89 -9.69 -27.35
N ARG A 242 2.35 -10.66 -26.56
CA ARG A 242 1.54 -11.44 -25.59
C ARG A 242 2.09 -11.31 -24.17
N GLY A 243 2.83 -10.23 -23.91
CA GLY A 243 3.38 -9.88 -22.60
C GLY A 243 2.39 -9.11 -21.75
N PHE A 244 2.77 -8.86 -20.50
CA PHE A 244 1.95 -8.23 -19.47
C PHE A 244 1.22 -6.98 -19.98
N GLY A 245 1.96 -6.01 -20.53
CA GLY A 245 1.38 -4.73 -20.93
C GLY A 245 0.29 -4.85 -21.99
N GLN A 246 0.51 -5.74 -22.97
CA GLN A 246 -0.41 -5.95 -24.10
C GLN A 246 -1.62 -6.83 -23.73
N VAL A 247 -1.46 -7.76 -22.78
CA VAL A 247 -2.53 -8.68 -22.37
C VAL A 247 -3.43 -8.05 -21.31
N MET A 248 -2.83 -7.33 -20.36
CA MET A 248 -3.53 -6.84 -19.18
C MET A 248 -4.13 -5.44 -19.37
N SER A 249 -3.85 -4.78 -20.49
CA SER A 249 -4.38 -3.45 -20.79
C SER A 249 -4.59 -3.23 -22.28
N SER A 250 -5.59 -2.41 -22.63
CA SER A 250 -5.75 -1.88 -23.99
C SER A 250 -4.85 -0.68 -24.27
N ARG A 251 -4.22 -0.11 -23.24
CA ARG A 251 -3.18 0.91 -23.36
C ARG A 251 -1.92 0.45 -22.65
N PHE A 252 -0.82 0.48 -23.37
CA PHE A 252 0.49 0.19 -22.83
C PHE A 252 1.52 1.15 -23.41
N ASP A 253 2.17 1.91 -22.53
CA ASP A 253 3.31 2.76 -22.86
C ASP A 253 4.57 2.22 -22.20
N PRO A 254 5.36 1.39 -22.89
CA PRO A 254 6.58 0.80 -22.34
C PRO A 254 7.63 1.85 -21.96
N THR A 255 7.60 3.05 -22.56
CA THR A 255 8.64 4.07 -22.31
C THR A 255 8.62 4.57 -20.87
N VAL A 256 7.46 4.55 -20.22
CA VAL A 256 7.28 4.89 -18.80
C VAL A 256 8.13 3.99 -17.89
N ILE A 257 8.40 2.75 -18.31
CA ILE A 257 9.20 1.79 -17.54
C ILE A 257 10.67 2.22 -17.46
N SER A 258 11.22 2.77 -18.54
CA SER A 258 12.66 3.07 -18.64
C SER A 258 13.03 4.55 -18.59
N TYR A 259 12.07 5.45 -18.79
CA TYR A 259 12.33 6.89 -18.83
C TYR A 259 12.81 7.46 -17.48
N GLY A 260 14.02 8.02 -17.43
CA GLY A 260 14.54 8.68 -16.22
C GLY A 260 14.92 7.73 -15.08
N LEU A 261 15.17 6.45 -15.35
CA LEU A 261 15.67 5.51 -14.36
C LEU A 261 17.01 5.99 -13.77
N GLY A 262 17.09 6.06 -12.44
CA GLY A 262 18.29 6.52 -11.72
C GLY A 262 18.41 8.03 -11.59
N GLU A 263 17.54 8.79 -12.25
CA GLU A 263 17.46 10.26 -12.13
C GLU A 263 16.21 10.69 -11.36
N GLN A 264 15.11 9.94 -11.54
CA GLN A 264 13.83 10.15 -10.88
C GLN A 264 13.42 8.89 -10.14
N TYR A 265 12.89 9.06 -8.94
CA TYR A 265 12.42 7.97 -8.10
C TYR A 265 10.95 8.17 -7.75
N GLU A 266 10.12 7.18 -8.05
CA GLU A 266 8.68 7.23 -7.78
C GLU A 266 8.37 7.15 -6.29
N LEU A 267 9.28 6.60 -5.46
CA LEU A 267 9.12 6.58 -4.01
C LEU A 267 9.00 8.00 -3.42
N SER A 268 9.67 9.03 -3.99
CA SER A 268 9.53 10.42 -3.52
C SER A 268 8.13 11.01 -3.74
N LYS A 269 7.25 10.31 -4.47
CA LYS A 269 5.85 10.68 -4.71
C LYS A 269 4.88 9.81 -3.91
N ASN A 270 5.38 9.01 -2.97
CA ASN A 270 4.56 8.22 -2.08
C ASN A 270 3.79 9.12 -1.09
N MET A 271 2.61 8.66 -0.68
CA MET A 271 1.74 9.39 0.25
C MET A 271 1.30 8.47 1.37
N TYR A 272 1.09 9.04 2.55
CA TYR A 272 0.64 8.29 3.72
C TYR A 272 -0.76 8.72 4.10
N LYS A 273 -1.58 7.71 4.40
CA LYS A 273 -2.97 7.92 4.79
C LYS A 273 -3.02 8.38 6.26
N PRO A 274 -3.63 9.54 6.58
CA PRO A 274 -3.96 9.93 7.95
C PRO A 274 -5.25 9.27 8.46
N PHE A 275 -6.10 8.78 7.54
CA PHE A 275 -7.37 8.11 7.85
C PHE A 275 -7.40 6.67 7.33
N ALA A 276 -8.01 5.75 8.08
CA ALA A 276 -7.97 4.30 7.85
C ALA A 276 -8.98 3.82 6.78
N CYS A 277 -8.97 4.47 5.61
CA CYS A 277 -9.89 4.22 4.50
C CYS A 277 -9.32 4.69 3.14
N GLY A 278 -10.09 4.49 2.07
CA GLY A 278 -9.68 4.83 0.70
C GLY A 278 -9.34 6.31 0.53
N LEU A 279 -8.23 6.61 -0.16
CA LEU A 279 -7.69 7.98 -0.29
C LEU A 279 -8.72 9.00 -0.83
N VAL A 280 -9.64 8.56 -1.69
CA VAL A 280 -10.64 9.43 -2.35
C VAL A 280 -11.59 10.14 -1.37
N VAL A 281 -11.80 9.61 -0.15
CA VAL A 281 -12.67 10.27 0.85
C VAL A 281 -11.93 11.22 1.78
N HIS A 282 -10.59 11.32 1.70
CA HIS A 282 -9.80 12.02 2.71
C HIS A 282 -10.09 13.52 2.77
N ALA A 283 -10.39 14.15 1.63
CA ALA A 283 -10.70 15.58 1.58
C ALA A 283 -11.96 15.95 2.39
N VAL A 284 -13.01 15.13 2.35
CA VAL A 284 -14.24 15.39 3.11
C VAL A 284 -14.08 15.04 4.58
N ILE A 285 -13.23 14.07 4.93
CA ILE A 285 -12.85 13.81 6.33
C ILE A 285 -12.11 15.02 6.89
N ASP A 286 -11.09 15.50 6.18
CA ASP A 286 -10.29 16.68 6.55
C ASP A 286 -11.20 17.92 6.74
N ALA A 287 -12.10 18.17 5.79
CA ALA A 287 -13.08 19.25 5.89
C ALA A 287 -13.97 19.12 7.15
N CYS A 288 -14.46 17.92 7.47
CA CYS A 288 -15.22 17.66 8.69
C CYS A 288 -14.41 17.94 9.96
N LEU A 289 -13.14 17.54 10.00
CA LEU A 289 -12.25 17.78 11.15
C LEU A 289 -11.96 19.27 11.33
N GLN A 290 -11.71 20.00 10.23
CA GLN A 290 -11.51 21.45 10.27
C GLN A 290 -12.76 22.18 10.77
N LEU A 291 -13.96 21.81 10.27
CA LEU A 291 -15.22 22.37 10.74
C LEU A 291 -15.42 22.14 12.25
N ARG A 292 -15.13 20.94 12.74
CA ARG A 292 -15.21 20.60 14.16
C ARG A 292 -14.21 21.38 15.02
N HIS A 293 -13.02 21.66 14.49
CA HIS A 293 -12.00 22.43 15.20
C HIS A 293 -12.31 23.94 15.23
N GLN A 294 -12.85 24.48 14.13
CA GLN A 294 -13.13 25.90 13.97
C GLN A 294 -14.47 26.34 14.60
N HIS A 295 -15.42 25.42 14.74
CA HIS A 295 -16.77 25.73 15.21
C HIS A 295 -17.20 24.81 16.34
N TYR A 296 -17.93 25.38 17.31
CA TYR A 296 -18.57 24.61 18.37
C TYR A 296 -20.04 24.33 18.02
N PHE A 297 -20.38 23.06 17.82
CA PHE A 297 -21.75 22.58 17.67
C PHE A 297 -21.91 21.19 18.28
N LYS A 298 -23.12 20.85 18.73
CA LYS A 298 -23.42 19.48 19.20
C LYS A 298 -23.90 18.65 18.02
N VAL A 299 -23.47 17.39 17.94
CA VAL A 299 -23.89 16.44 16.89
C VAL A 299 -25.42 16.36 16.79
N GLN A 300 -26.12 16.34 17.92
CA GLN A 300 -27.59 16.31 17.98
C GLN A 300 -28.28 17.55 17.39
N ASP A 301 -27.56 18.66 17.21
CA ASP A 301 -28.09 19.90 16.65
C ASP A 301 -27.96 19.95 15.13
N ILE A 302 -27.30 18.96 14.50
CA ILE A 302 -27.18 18.85 13.05
C ILE A 302 -28.53 18.48 12.44
N SER A 303 -28.92 19.23 11.40
CA SER A 303 -30.11 18.96 10.57
C SER A 303 -29.75 18.23 9.28
N SER A 304 -28.65 18.61 8.61
CA SER A 304 -28.09 17.89 7.47
C SER A 304 -26.61 18.19 7.27
N VAL A 305 -25.92 17.30 6.57
CA VAL A 305 -24.54 17.50 6.11
C VAL A 305 -24.52 17.25 4.61
N LYS A 306 -23.94 18.18 3.85
CA LYS A 306 -23.82 18.09 2.40
C LYS A 306 -22.36 18.07 2.01
N ALA A 307 -21.98 17.18 1.10
CA ALA A 307 -20.65 17.14 0.52
C ALA A 307 -20.69 17.22 -1.01
N THR A 308 -19.73 17.94 -1.59
CA THR A 308 -19.45 17.94 -3.03
C THR A 308 -18.07 17.33 -3.26
N VAL A 309 -17.99 16.33 -4.14
CA VAL A 309 -16.80 15.49 -4.34
C VAL A 309 -16.58 15.12 -5.81
N GLY A 310 -15.38 14.66 -6.14
CA GLY A 310 -15.09 14.12 -7.48
C GLY A 310 -15.74 12.76 -7.76
N PRO A 311 -15.85 12.35 -9.05
CA PRO A 311 -16.61 11.15 -9.46
C PRO A 311 -16.20 9.82 -8.79
N LEU A 312 -14.91 9.61 -8.56
CA LEU A 312 -14.39 8.36 -7.99
C LEU A 312 -14.86 8.09 -6.56
N VAL A 313 -15.31 9.11 -5.82
CA VAL A 313 -15.71 8.95 -4.42
C VAL A 313 -16.93 8.05 -4.30
N LEU A 314 -18.02 8.34 -5.02
CA LEU A 314 -19.21 7.49 -4.96
C LEU A 314 -19.03 6.16 -5.68
N GLU A 315 -18.21 6.09 -6.72
CA GLU A 315 -17.88 4.83 -7.40
C GLU A 315 -17.20 3.84 -6.44
N LEU A 316 -16.22 4.31 -5.65
CA LEU A 316 -15.40 3.43 -4.81
C LEU A 316 -15.89 3.31 -3.36
N THR A 317 -16.58 4.33 -2.85
CA THR A 317 -16.92 4.44 -1.42
C THR A 317 -18.39 4.78 -1.16
N GLY A 318 -19.27 4.41 -2.10
CA GLY A 318 -20.69 4.73 -2.08
C GLY A 318 -21.56 3.90 -1.13
N ILE A 319 -20.99 3.01 -0.29
CA ILE A 319 -21.79 2.16 0.62
C ILE A 319 -22.50 3.05 1.64
N LYS A 320 -23.83 3.18 1.55
CA LYS A 320 -24.61 4.07 2.42
C LYS A 320 -24.85 3.51 3.83
N GLN A 321 -25.01 2.20 3.94
CA GLN A 321 -25.34 1.52 5.20
C GLN A 321 -24.39 0.34 5.44
N PRO A 322 -23.08 0.62 5.66
CA PRO A 322 -22.12 -0.43 5.96
C PRO A 322 -22.54 -1.20 7.22
N LYS A 323 -22.29 -2.51 7.21
CA LYS A 323 -22.64 -3.44 8.30
C LYS A 323 -21.42 -4.06 8.97
N THR A 324 -20.25 -3.90 8.38
CA THR A 324 -18.98 -4.39 8.90
C THR A 324 -17.94 -3.28 8.90
N GLY A 325 -16.90 -3.43 9.70
CA GLY A 325 -15.79 -2.47 9.70
C GLY A 325 -15.12 -2.30 8.33
N LEU A 326 -14.93 -3.42 7.60
CA LEU A 326 -14.40 -3.39 6.23
C LEU A 326 -15.30 -2.59 5.29
N GLU A 327 -16.61 -2.81 5.30
CA GLU A 327 -17.54 -2.00 4.50
C GLU A 327 -17.51 -0.51 4.90
N GLY A 328 -17.33 -0.22 6.19
CA GLY A 328 -17.20 1.15 6.70
C GLY A 328 -16.07 1.93 6.02
N LYS A 329 -14.94 1.27 5.72
CA LYS A 329 -13.80 1.88 5.00
C LYS A 329 -14.11 2.26 3.55
N PHE A 330 -15.20 1.72 2.99
CA PHE A 330 -15.74 2.04 1.66
C PHE A 330 -17.07 2.78 1.76
N SER A 331 -17.26 3.57 2.82
CA SER A 331 -18.42 4.43 3.03
C SER A 331 -17.97 5.87 3.32
N VAL A 332 -18.08 6.76 2.32
CA VAL A 332 -17.85 8.21 2.51
C VAL A 332 -18.75 8.80 3.60
N TYR A 333 -19.98 8.28 3.70
CA TYR A 333 -20.97 8.68 4.69
C TYR A 333 -20.51 8.33 6.10
N HIS A 334 -20.06 7.09 6.32
CA HIS A 334 -19.52 6.67 7.61
C HIS A 334 -18.27 7.49 7.97
N ALA A 335 -17.35 7.65 7.02
CA ALA A 335 -16.10 8.38 7.23
C ALA A 335 -16.33 9.83 7.68
N MET A 336 -17.26 10.54 7.04
CA MET A 336 -17.66 11.89 7.46
C MET A 336 -18.35 11.91 8.83
N ALA A 337 -19.23 10.93 9.10
CA ALA A 337 -19.95 10.87 10.38
C ALA A 337 -18.99 10.68 11.56
N VAL A 338 -18.02 9.77 11.46
CA VAL A 338 -17.05 9.54 12.54
C VAL A 338 -16.09 10.71 12.72
N ALA A 339 -15.71 11.39 11.63
CA ALA A 339 -14.90 12.60 11.70
C ALA A 339 -15.62 13.71 12.50
N ILE A 340 -16.92 13.88 12.29
CA ILE A 340 -17.73 14.88 13.01
C ILE A 340 -17.93 14.47 14.48
N ILE A 341 -18.28 13.21 14.75
CA ILE A 341 -18.59 12.72 16.11
C ILE A 341 -17.33 12.66 16.96
N TYR A 342 -16.33 11.93 16.49
CA TYR A 342 -15.14 11.58 17.29
C TYR A 342 -13.99 12.56 17.09
N GLY A 343 -14.00 13.37 16.04
CA GLY A 343 -12.83 14.18 15.67
C GLY A 343 -11.66 13.34 15.18
N SER A 344 -11.93 12.13 14.69
CA SER A 344 -10.93 11.20 14.16
C SER A 344 -11.57 10.24 13.16
N ALA A 345 -10.75 9.66 12.28
CA ALA A 345 -11.11 8.59 11.35
C ALA A 345 -9.97 7.56 11.25
N GLY A 346 -9.41 7.18 12.41
CA GLY A 346 -8.44 6.09 12.53
C GLY A 346 -9.13 4.72 12.60
N GLU A 347 -8.35 3.65 12.82
CA GLU A 347 -8.84 2.27 12.82
C GLU A 347 -10.02 2.06 13.79
N ALA A 348 -9.93 2.59 15.01
CA ALA A 348 -10.97 2.44 16.03
C ALA A 348 -12.35 2.93 15.54
N GLN A 349 -12.39 4.01 14.75
CA GLN A 349 -13.62 4.59 14.21
C GLN A 349 -14.22 3.78 13.04
N PHE A 350 -13.47 2.85 12.46
CA PHE A 350 -13.95 1.92 11.45
C PHE A 350 -14.24 0.53 12.01
N SER A 351 -14.19 0.31 13.33
CA SER A 351 -14.62 -0.95 13.94
C SER A 351 -16.10 -1.24 13.66
N THR A 352 -16.49 -2.52 13.57
CA THR A 352 -17.89 -2.92 13.36
C THR A 352 -18.82 -2.36 14.45
N GLU A 353 -18.34 -2.30 15.70
CA GLU A 353 -19.05 -1.66 16.83
C GLU A 353 -19.43 -0.22 16.52
N VAL A 354 -18.48 0.60 16.06
CA VAL A 354 -18.70 2.02 15.72
C VAL A 354 -19.54 2.17 14.46
N VAL A 355 -19.33 1.32 13.44
CA VAL A 355 -20.12 1.29 12.21
C VAL A 355 -21.61 1.07 12.47
N CYS A 356 -21.93 0.22 13.43
CA CYS A 356 -23.30 -0.13 13.82
C CYS A 356 -23.84 0.73 14.98
N HIS A 357 -23.06 1.69 15.50
CA HIS A 357 -23.48 2.49 16.65
C HIS A 357 -24.64 3.44 16.29
N PRO A 358 -25.77 3.45 17.04
CA PRO A 358 -26.99 4.17 16.64
C PRO A 358 -26.80 5.67 16.40
N GLU A 359 -25.92 6.34 17.15
CA GLU A 359 -25.62 7.76 16.94
C GLU A 359 -24.87 8.02 15.62
N VAL A 360 -23.94 7.12 15.27
CA VAL A 360 -23.20 7.18 14.01
C VAL A 360 -24.14 6.90 12.85
N GLU A 361 -24.99 5.87 12.96
CA GLU A 361 -26.00 5.55 11.94
C GLU A 361 -26.95 6.74 11.70
N LYS A 362 -27.40 7.37 12.78
CA LYS A 362 -28.27 8.55 12.72
C LYS A 362 -27.60 9.69 11.98
N LEU A 363 -26.37 10.09 12.35
CA LEU A 363 -25.67 11.15 11.63
C LEU A 363 -25.41 10.77 10.18
N ARG A 364 -25.00 9.52 9.92
CA ARG A 364 -24.76 8.97 8.59
C ARG A 364 -25.98 9.13 7.68
N SER A 365 -27.19 8.93 8.21
CA SER A 365 -28.45 9.11 7.46
C SER A 365 -28.78 10.57 7.10
N LEU A 366 -28.09 11.55 7.70
CA LEU A 366 -28.25 12.98 7.42
C LEU A 366 -27.22 13.50 6.40
N ILE A 367 -26.31 12.63 5.91
CA ILE A 367 -25.24 12.99 4.99
C ILE A 367 -25.69 12.76 3.54
N GLU A 368 -25.66 13.82 2.75
CA GLU A 368 -25.89 13.81 1.30
C GLU A 368 -24.58 14.12 0.57
N VAL A 369 -24.26 13.34 -0.46
CA VAL A 369 -23.04 13.50 -1.25
C VAL A 369 -23.40 13.69 -2.72
N GLU A 370 -22.93 14.79 -3.30
CA GLU A 370 -23.10 15.17 -4.69
C GLU A 370 -21.76 15.06 -5.42
N VAL A 371 -21.80 14.56 -6.67
CA VAL A 371 -20.62 14.47 -7.53
C VAL A 371 -20.57 15.67 -8.45
N ASP A 372 -19.45 16.38 -8.42
CA ASP A 372 -19.11 17.41 -9.39
C ASP A 372 -17.83 17.00 -10.14
N PRO A 373 -17.88 16.77 -11.47
CA PRO A 373 -16.72 16.43 -12.28
C PRO A 373 -15.58 17.46 -12.27
N VAL A 374 -15.84 18.70 -11.84
CA VAL A 374 -14.82 19.74 -11.70
C VAL A 374 -13.89 19.45 -10.50
N PHE A 375 -14.38 18.74 -9.49
CA PHE A 375 -13.59 18.44 -8.29
C PHE A 375 -12.51 17.38 -8.57
N ARG A 376 -11.27 17.70 -8.15
CA ARG A 376 -10.14 16.77 -8.24
C ARG A 376 -10.30 15.61 -7.23
N LYS A 377 -9.51 14.55 -7.42
CA LYS A 377 -9.56 13.31 -6.61
C LYS A 377 -9.40 13.53 -5.09
N LEU A 378 -8.62 14.52 -4.67
CA LEU A 378 -8.32 14.85 -3.25
C LEU A 378 -8.87 16.22 -2.84
N GLU A 379 -9.92 16.65 -3.53
CA GLU A 379 -10.61 17.90 -3.28
C GLU A 379 -12.03 17.61 -2.82
N GLY A 380 -12.53 18.39 -1.87
CA GLY A 380 -13.86 18.18 -1.31
C GLY A 380 -14.39 19.43 -0.62
N TYR A 381 -15.70 19.61 -0.70
CA TYR A 381 -16.41 20.67 0.00
C TYR A 381 -17.44 20.06 0.92
N VAL A 382 -17.49 20.49 2.18
CA VAL A 382 -18.47 20.03 3.17
C VAL A 382 -19.21 21.22 3.75
N LYS A 383 -20.52 21.10 3.86
CA LYS A 383 -21.42 22.05 4.53
C LYS A 383 -22.23 21.35 5.60
N VAL A 384 -22.13 21.81 6.84
CA VAL A 384 -22.95 21.34 7.97
C VAL A 384 -24.03 22.37 8.26
N ILE A 385 -25.28 21.92 8.33
CA ILE A 385 -26.45 22.76 8.61
C ILE A 385 -27.02 22.35 9.97
N LEU A 386 -27.26 23.31 10.84
CA LEU A 386 -27.84 23.10 12.17
C LEU A 386 -29.36 23.25 12.14
N LYS A 387 -30.03 22.76 13.19
CA LYS A 387 -31.49 22.84 13.36
C LYS A 387 -32.00 24.26 13.60
N ASP A 388 -31.15 25.17 14.07
CA ASP A 388 -31.47 26.59 14.25
C ASP A 388 -31.27 27.42 12.97
N GLY A 389 -30.91 26.77 11.85
CA GLY A 389 -30.73 27.40 10.55
C GLY A 389 -29.32 27.95 10.30
N ARG A 390 -28.42 27.95 11.30
CA ARG A 390 -27.00 28.29 11.06
C ARG A 390 -26.35 27.22 10.18
N ASP A 391 -25.39 27.65 9.37
CA ASP A 391 -24.55 26.73 8.60
C ASP A 391 -23.06 27.11 8.69
N MET A 392 -22.22 26.13 8.40
CA MET A 392 -20.77 26.26 8.32
C MET A 392 -20.26 25.39 7.18
N ASN A 393 -19.19 25.81 6.54
CA ASN A 393 -18.63 25.11 5.39
C ASN A 393 -17.11 25.16 5.35
N CYS A 394 -16.52 24.17 4.68
CA CYS A 394 -15.09 24.05 4.50
C CYS A 394 -14.81 23.46 3.11
N HIS A 395 -13.91 24.10 2.37
CA HIS A 395 -13.37 23.60 1.10
C HIS A 395 -11.92 23.18 1.34
N VAL A 396 -11.62 21.91 1.03
CA VAL A 396 -10.27 21.36 1.06
C VAL A 396 -9.83 21.15 -0.38
N SER A 397 -8.80 21.88 -0.82
CA SER A 397 -8.22 21.73 -2.16
C SER A 397 -7.34 20.49 -2.25
N ASP A 398 -6.55 20.23 -1.21
CA ASP A 398 -5.59 19.14 -1.11
C ASP A 398 -5.61 18.60 0.33
N ALA A 399 -6.10 17.37 0.50
CA ALA A 399 -6.25 16.74 1.81
C ALA A 399 -4.92 16.51 2.53
N LEU A 400 -4.94 16.50 3.87
CA LEU A 400 -3.86 15.96 4.69
C LEU A 400 -3.43 14.56 4.20
N GLY A 401 -2.12 14.33 4.15
CA GLY A 401 -1.51 13.11 3.61
C GLY A 401 -1.20 13.17 2.11
N SER A 402 -1.70 14.18 1.37
CA SER A 402 -1.34 14.39 -0.03
C SER A 402 0.11 14.90 -0.19
N LEU A 403 0.63 14.89 -1.42
CA LEU A 403 1.95 15.50 -1.69
C LEU A 403 2.02 17.00 -1.39
N ALA A 404 0.89 17.71 -1.54
CA ALA A 404 0.83 19.14 -1.24
C ALA A 404 0.70 19.42 0.27
N HIS A 405 0.17 18.44 1.04
CA HIS A 405 -0.01 18.53 2.48
C HIS A 405 0.40 17.22 3.16
N PRO A 406 1.70 16.87 3.16
CA PRO A 406 2.17 15.57 3.61
C PRO A 406 2.07 15.40 5.13
N MET A 407 1.90 14.17 5.60
CA MET A 407 2.04 13.84 7.02
C MET A 407 3.48 14.10 7.48
N SER A 408 3.64 14.74 8.64
CA SER A 408 4.94 14.91 9.29
C SER A 408 5.49 13.57 9.80
N ASN A 409 6.76 13.53 10.22
CA ASN A 409 7.30 12.35 10.90
C ASN A 409 6.55 12.08 12.21
N GLU A 410 6.23 13.13 12.98
CA GLU A 410 5.48 13.03 14.23
C GLU A 410 4.08 12.42 14.00
N ASP A 411 3.41 12.77 12.91
CA ASP A 411 2.13 12.16 12.54
C ASP A 411 2.27 10.65 12.29
N LEU A 412 3.35 10.22 11.62
CA LEU A 412 3.63 8.80 11.38
C LEU A 412 4.00 8.05 12.67
N GLU A 413 4.75 8.68 13.57
CA GLU A 413 5.07 8.11 14.88
C GLU A 413 3.82 7.94 15.75
N ASN A 414 2.96 8.96 15.79
CA ASN A 414 1.70 8.92 16.52
C ASN A 414 0.77 7.84 15.94
N LYS A 415 0.68 7.77 14.60
CA LYS A 415 -0.05 6.70 13.91
C LYS A 415 0.51 5.32 14.27
N PHE A 416 1.82 5.13 14.23
CA PHE A 416 2.48 3.87 14.59
C PHE A 416 2.14 3.45 16.03
N ARG A 417 2.23 4.38 16.98
CA ARG A 417 1.89 4.13 18.39
C ARG A 417 0.44 3.74 18.56
N SER A 418 -0.48 4.51 17.98
CA SER A 418 -1.92 4.22 18.06
C SER A 418 -2.27 2.85 17.47
N LEU A 419 -1.61 2.43 16.39
CA LEU A 419 -1.84 1.11 15.79
C LEU A 419 -1.27 -0.03 16.63
N THR A 420 -0.19 0.21 17.37
CA THR A 420 0.55 -0.86 18.08
C THR A 420 0.27 -0.93 19.57
N GLU A 421 -0.44 0.04 20.17
CA GLU A 421 -0.68 0.13 21.61
C GLU A 421 -1.43 -1.06 22.22
N ASN A 422 -2.27 -1.74 21.43
CA ASN A 422 -3.01 -2.94 21.87
C ASN A 422 -2.23 -4.24 21.67
N ILE A 423 -1.06 -4.18 21.01
CA ILE A 423 -0.22 -5.34 20.69
C ILE A 423 1.07 -5.32 21.51
N PHE A 424 1.64 -4.14 21.72
CA PHE A 424 2.92 -3.95 22.40
C PHE A 424 2.83 -2.95 23.54
N THR A 425 3.76 -3.09 24.49
CA THR A 425 4.00 -2.03 25.47
C THR A 425 4.50 -0.76 24.78
N THR A 426 4.29 0.41 25.39
CA THR A 426 4.83 1.68 24.89
C THR A 426 6.33 1.61 24.65
N ASN A 427 7.08 0.93 25.54
CA ASN A 427 8.52 0.78 25.41
C ASN A 427 8.92 -0.08 24.20
N ASP A 428 8.24 -1.20 23.96
CA ASP A 428 8.51 -2.06 22.81
C ASP A 428 8.14 -1.37 21.49
N SER A 429 7.02 -0.64 21.46
CA SER A 429 6.61 0.19 20.33
C SER A 429 7.64 1.29 20.02
N ASN A 430 8.12 2.02 21.03
CA ASN A 430 9.17 3.03 20.88
C ASN A 430 10.46 2.42 20.32
N LYS A 431 10.90 1.28 20.88
CA LYS A 431 12.12 0.62 20.45
C LYS A 431 12.03 0.18 18.99
N LEU A 432 10.90 -0.39 18.58
CA LEU A 432 10.67 -0.82 17.20
C LEU A 432 10.70 0.37 16.24
N LEU A 433 10.05 1.47 16.62
CA LEU A 433 10.02 2.72 15.86
C LEU A 433 11.41 3.34 15.68
N GLU A 434 12.22 3.38 16.73
CA GLU A 434 13.62 3.85 16.68
C GLU A 434 14.46 3.05 15.67
N HIS A 435 14.29 1.73 15.64
CA HIS A 435 15.00 0.88 14.67
C HIS A 435 14.51 1.09 13.23
N CYS A 436 13.23 1.39 13.03
CA CYS A 436 12.70 1.73 11.69
C CYS A 436 13.31 3.04 11.18
N TRP A 437 13.41 4.06 12.03
CA TRP A 437 14.03 5.34 11.66
C TRP A 437 15.54 5.23 11.44
N SER A 438 16.22 4.39 12.22
CA SER A 438 17.66 4.14 12.11
C SER A 438 18.01 2.95 11.22
N ILE A 439 17.08 2.45 10.40
CA ILE A 439 17.20 1.15 9.74
C ILE A 439 18.50 1.00 8.94
N THR A 440 18.96 2.05 8.26
CA THR A 440 20.20 2.05 7.46
C THR A 440 21.48 1.83 8.28
N GLN A 441 21.40 1.90 9.60
CA GLN A 441 22.50 1.66 10.54
C GLN A 441 22.51 0.22 11.08
N LEU A 442 21.49 -0.59 10.77
CA LEU A 442 21.44 -1.98 11.24
C LEU A 442 22.36 -2.89 10.41
N ASP A 443 23.16 -3.70 11.08
CA ASP A 443 23.97 -4.74 10.43
C ASP A 443 23.14 -6.00 10.07
N ASP A 444 22.04 -6.23 10.78
CA ASP A 444 21.09 -7.32 10.55
C ASP A 444 19.64 -6.82 10.73
N VAL A 445 18.92 -6.62 9.63
CA VAL A 445 17.50 -6.23 9.65
C VAL A 445 16.58 -7.37 10.09
N GLY A 446 17.02 -8.63 10.06
CA GLY A 446 16.28 -9.74 10.65
C GLY A 446 16.09 -9.57 12.16
N SER A 447 17.02 -8.89 12.83
CA SER A 447 16.89 -8.55 14.25
C SER A 447 15.70 -7.63 14.53
N LEU A 448 15.39 -6.73 13.61
CA LEU A 448 14.22 -5.86 13.68
C LEU A 448 12.93 -6.68 13.62
N MET A 449 12.83 -7.63 12.69
CA MET A 449 11.64 -8.47 12.52
C MET A 449 11.39 -9.34 13.75
N ARG A 450 12.44 -9.85 14.39
CA ARG A 450 12.30 -10.62 15.65
C ARG A 450 11.74 -9.79 16.81
N LEU A 451 11.88 -8.45 16.79
CA LEU A 451 11.24 -7.56 17.77
C LEU A 451 9.73 -7.42 17.55
N THR A 452 9.21 -7.82 16.40
CA THR A 452 7.77 -7.77 16.10
C THR A 452 7.00 -8.97 16.68
N ALA A 453 7.67 -9.92 17.33
CA ALA A 453 7.02 -11.06 17.97
C ALA A 453 6.33 -10.64 19.28
N ILE A 454 5.06 -11.03 19.46
CA ILE A 454 4.43 -10.96 20.78
C ILE A 454 4.91 -12.14 21.63
N LYS A 455 5.15 -11.88 22.92
CA LYS A 455 5.64 -12.87 23.88
C LYS A 455 4.52 -13.65 24.54
#